data_AF-M4C656-F1
#
_entry.id   AF-M4C656-F1
#
_cell.length_a   1.000
_cell.length_b   1.000
_cell.length_c   1.000
_cell.angle_alpha   90.00
_cell.angle_beta   90.00
_cell.angle_gamma   90.00
#
_symmetry.space_group_name_H-M   'P 1'
#
loop_
_entity.id
_entity.type
_entity.pdbx_description
1 polymer ?
#
loop_
_entity_poly.entity_id
_entity_poly.type
_entity_poly.pdbx_seq_one_letter_code
_entity_poly.pdbx_strand_id
1 'polypeptide(L)'
;MDPIGSIKPYKDTTLAIMLAAQKRGWQLLYLEMADLWLRDGIAWGRARPVTVFDDSKHWYEFAGEATAVKLGEIDAIAMRKDPPFDLEYVTTTYLLERAEAQGALVVNKPESLRDCNEKMFTAWFPELVPPTLFARDSAILRAFHAQYLDVIYKPVDGMGRHGLFSAFFFDGMKPRLGDRAT
;
A
#
# COMPACT_ATOMS: atom_id res chain seq x y z
N MET A 1 5.64 8.62 -0.37
CA MET A 1 5.04 8.03 0.85
C MET A 1 3.92 8.95 1.33
N ASP A 2 3.17 8.58 2.36
CA ASP A 2 2.28 9.52 3.07
C ASP A 2 3.07 10.64 3.74
N PRO A 3 2.41 11.75 4.15
CA PRO A 3 3.07 12.86 4.86
C PRO A 3 3.99 12.36 5.97
N ILE A 4 5.31 12.63 5.88
CA ILE A 4 6.30 12.11 6.84
C ILE A 4 6.01 12.56 8.28
N GLY A 5 5.39 13.72 8.46
CA GLY A 5 4.95 14.21 9.77
C GLY A 5 3.75 13.46 10.37
N SER A 6 3.09 12.58 9.63
CA SER A 6 1.92 11.82 10.08
C SER A 6 2.23 10.39 10.54
N ILE A 7 3.46 9.91 10.32
CA ILE A 7 3.86 8.56 10.70
C ILE A 7 3.96 8.42 12.23
N LYS A 8 3.95 7.17 12.71
CA LYS A 8 4.21 6.86 14.13
C LYS A 8 5.62 6.27 14.26
N PRO A 9 6.65 7.05 14.66
CA PRO A 9 8.05 6.66 14.55
C PRO A 9 8.38 5.28 15.12
N TYR A 10 7.87 4.98 16.33
CA TYR A 10 8.14 3.76 17.06
C TYR A 10 7.66 2.46 16.37
N LYS A 11 6.84 2.56 15.32
CA LYS A 11 6.29 1.40 14.58
C LYS A 11 6.38 1.55 13.07
N ASP A 12 7.01 2.63 12.59
CA ASP A 12 7.02 2.94 11.16
C ASP A 12 8.22 2.27 10.47
N THR A 13 7.91 1.34 9.57
CA THR A 13 8.95 0.61 8.83
C THR A 13 9.60 1.46 7.74
N THR A 14 8.92 2.50 7.25
CA THR A 14 9.52 3.44 6.28
C THR A 14 10.63 4.24 6.96
N LEU A 15 10.40 4.76 8.18
CA LEU A 15 11.43 5.44 8.98
C LEU A 15 12.63 4.52 9.26
N ALA A 16 12.38 3.26 9.65
CA ALA A 16 13.45 2.30 9.90
C ALA A 16 14.34 2.06 8.65
N ILE A 17 13.73 1.98 7.46
CA ILE A 17 14.46 1.86 6.19
C ILE A 17 15.28 3.13 5.92
N MET A 18 14.69 4.31 6.10
CA MET A 18 15.38 5.60 5.90
C MET A 18 16.59 5.76 6.83
N LEU A 19 16.44 5.43 8.12
CA LEU A 19 17.54 5.44 9.09
C LEU A 19 18.67 4.50 8.67
N ALA A 20 18.33 3.31 8.18
CA ALA A 20 19.30 2.33 7.72
C ALA A 20 20.02 2.77 6.43
N ALA A 21 19.34 3.47 5.51
CA ALA A 21 19.94 4.04 4.32
C ALA A 21 20.86 5.22 4.66
N GLN A 22 20.43 6.13 5.54
CA GLN A 22 21.24 7.25 6.02
C GLN A 22 22.51 6.79 6.74
N LYS A 23 22.43 5.74 7.57
CA LYS A 23 23.59 5.12 8.22
C LYS A 23 24.64 4.59 7.22
N ARG A 24 24.22 4.25 6.00
CA ARG A 24 25.09 3.82 4.90
C ARG A 24 25.61 4.99 4.06
N GLY A 25 25.32 6.24 4.45
CA GLY A 25 25.73 7.44 3.72
C GLY A 25 24.89 7.75 2.50
N TRP A 26 23.70 7.16 2.36
CA TRP A 26 22.81 7.46 1.23
C TRP A 26 22.14 8.80 1.43
N GLN A 27 22.01 9.58 0.36
CA GLN A 27 21.17 10.77 0.34
C GLN A 27 19.70 10.35 0.29
N LEU A 28 18.87 10.92 1.17
CA LEU A 28 17.44 10.66 1.16
C LEU A 28 16.69 11.81 0.49
N LEU A 29 15.80 11.43 -0.42
CA LEU A 29 14.86 12.33 -1.08
C LEU A 29 13.45 11.92 -0.68
N TYR A 30 12.67 12.90 -0.21
CA TYR A 30 11.28 12.74 0.16
C TYR A 30 10.37 13.24 -0.95
N LEU A 31 9.36 12.43 -1.28
CA LEU A 31 8.30 12.73 -2.24
C LEU A 31 6.96 12.16 -1.76
N GLU A 32 5.90 12.94 -1.92
CA GLU A 32 4.50 12.51 -1.86
C GLU A 32 3.97 12.20 -3.28
N MET A 33 2.79 11.60 -3.38
CA MET A 33 2.22 11.28 -4.70
C MET A 33 1.95 12.55 -5.53
N ALA A 34 1.49 13.62 -4.88
CA ALA A 34 1.24 14.92 -5.52
C ALA A 34 2.51 15.60 -6.06
N ASP A 35 3.70 15.16 -5.62
CA ASP A 35 4.97 15.67 -6.12
C ASP A 35 5.38 15.06 -7.46
N LEU A 36 4.69 14.01 -7.93
CA LEU A 36 5.06 13.26 -9.12
C LEU A 36 4.27 13.74 -10.35
N TRP A 37 4.94 13.84 -11.49
CA TRP A 37 4.26 14.11 -12.77
C TRP A 37 4.99 13.48 -13.96
N LEU A 38 4.27 13.34 -15.07
CA LEU A 38 4.84 12.98 -16.35
C LEU A 38 4.82 14.20 -17.27
N ARG A 39 5.93 14.45 -17.96
CA ARG A 39 6.00 15.47 -19.00
C ARG A 39 6.72 14.89 -20.20
N ASP A 40 6.03 14.83 -21.33
CA ASP A 40 6.59 14.40 -22.62
C ASP A 40 7.31 13.03 -22.52
N GLY A 41 6.71 12.11 -21.76
CA GLY A 41 7.28 10.79 -21.50
C GLY A 41 8.48 10.78 -20.55
N ILE A 42 8.77 11.86 -19.83
CA ILE A 42 9.78 11.90 -18.76
C ILE A 42 9.09 11.93 -17.40
N ALA A 43 9.52 11.03 -16.50
CA ALA A 43 9.01 10.98 -15.14
C ALA A 43 9.77 11.98 -14.26
N TRP A 44 9.02 12.88 -13.63
CA TRP A 44 9.56 13.93 -12.78
C TRP A 44 8.96 13.88 -11.39
N GLY A 45 9.72 14.40 -10.43
CA GLY A 45 9.28 14.56 -9.05
C GLY A 45 9.77 15.86 -8.45
N ARG A 46 9.02 16.40 -7.50
CA ARG A 46 9.45 17.52 -6.65
C ARG A 46 10.04 16.93 -5.38
N ALA A 47 11.35 16.68 -5.41
CA ALA A 47 12.06 16.00 -4.34
C ALA A 47 12.59 16.97 -3.31
N ARG A 48 12.42 16.64 -2.02
CA ARG A 48 12.99 17.40 -0.92
C ARG A 48 14.03 16.56 -0.17
N PRO A 49 15.28 17.03 -0.03
CA PRO A 49 16.25 16.33 0.81
C PRO A 49 15.76 16.25 2.26
N VAL A 50 15.95 15.09 2.89
CA VAL A 50 15.48 14.86 4.27
C VAL A 50 16.56 14.15 5.08
N THR A 51 16.73 14.59 6.32
CA THR A 51 17.47 13.86 7.35
C THR A 51 16.46 13.24 8.30
N VAL A 52 16.68 11.99 8.71
CA VAL A 52 15.82 11.31 9.68
C VAL A 52 16.57 10.96 10.96
N PHE A 53 15.82 10.87 12.06
CA PHE A 53 16.35 10.59 13.39
C PHE A 53 15.53 9.52 14.09
N ASP A 54 16.21 8.71 14.91
CA ASP A 54 15.56 7.76 15.80
C ASP A 54 15.07 8.48 17.06
N ASP A 55 14.08 9.36 16.88
CA ASP A 55 13.49 10.17 17.94
C ASP A 55 11.96 10.27 17.79
N SER A 56 11.22 10.08 18.88
CA SER A 56 9.76 10.05 18.88
C SER A 56 9.05 11.39 18.64
N LYS A 57 9.75 12.52 18.81
CA LYS A 57 9.23 13.89 18.69
C LYS A 57 9.83 14.64 17.51
N HIS A 58 11.04 14.28 17.11
CA HIS A 58 11.79 14.93 16.03
C HIS A 58 12.44 13.88 15.13
N TRP A 59 11.62 13.11 14.41
CA TRP A 59 12.09 12.00 13.57
C TRP A 59 12.56 12.42 12.18
N TYR A 60 12.36 13.68 11.78
CA TYR A 60 12.78 14.18 10.48
C TYR A 60 13.05 15.68 10.49
N GLU A 61 13.92 16.09 9.57
CA GLU A 61 14.17 17.47 9.23
C GLU A 61 14.39 17.58 7.72
N PHE A 62 13.74 18.55 7.08
CA PHE A 62 13.98 18.80 5.67
C PHE A 62 15.20 19.70 5.47
N ALA A 63 16.14 19.25 4.65
CA ALA A 63 17.30 20.04 4.27
C ALA A 63 16.99 20.81 2.97
N GLY A 64 16.73 22.10 3.11
CA GLY A 64 16.51 23.00 1.97
C GLY A 64 15.12 22.93 1.34
N GLU A 65 15.04 23.49 0.13
CA GLU A 65 13.82 23.57 -0.67
C GLU A 65 13.63 22.33 -1.55
N ALA A 66 12.37 22.06 -1.90
CA ALA A 66 12.06 20.98 -2.82
C ALA A 66 12.40 21.41 -4.26
N THR A 67 13.04 20.53 -5.02
CA THR A 67 13.50 20.82 -6.38
C THR A 67 12.95 19.78 -7.36
N ALA A 68 12.75 20.20 -8.62
CA ALA A 68 12.33 19.29 -9.67
C ALA A 68 13.52 18.41 -10.10
N VAL A 69 13.31 17.10 -10.05
CA VAL A 69 14.29 16.08 -10.46
C VAL A 69 13.64 15.11 -11.44
N LYS A 70 14.43 14.54 -12.34
CA LYS A 70 13.97 13.41 -13.14
C LYS A 70 14.04 12.16 -12.27
N LEU A 71 12.95 11.43 -12.17
CA LEU A 71 12.89 10.25 -11.32
C LEU A 71 13.81 9.13 -11.82
N GLY A 72 14.02 9.01 -13.14
CA GLY A 72 14.94 8.03 -13.71
C GLY A 72 16.42 8.25 -13.37
N GLU A 73 16.80 9.44 -12.89
CA GLU A 73 18.16 9.74 -12.42
C GLU A 73 18.36 9.42 -10.93
N ILE A 74 17.32 8.98 -10.22
CA ILE A 74 17.40 8.52 -8.82
C ILE A 74 17.77 7.04 -8.82
N ASP A 75 18.80 6.65 -8.08
CA ASP A 75 19.29 5.26 -8.04
C ASP A 75 18.21 4.26 -7.61
N ALA A 76 17.45 4.60 -6.56
CA ALA A 76 16.37 3.75 -6.05
C ALA A 76 15.20 4.57 -5.49
N ILE A 77 13.98 4.17 -5.82
CA ILE A 77 12.72 4.78 -5.37
C ILE A 77 11.90 3.72 -4.64
N ALA A 78 11.63 3.94 -3.34
CA ALA A 78 10.76 3.08 -2.56
C ALA A 78 9.31 3.63 -2.55
N MET A 79 8.38 2.93 -3.21
CA MET A 79 6.95 3.23 -3.16
C MET A 79 6.37 2.78 -1.82
N ARG A 80 6.32 3.73 -0.87
CA ARG A 80 5.89 3.53 0.52
C ARG A 80 4.62 4.31 0.86
N LYS A 81 3.71 4.43 -0.10
CA LYS A 81 2.37 4.97 0.14
C LYS A 81 1.53 3.87 0.77
N ASP A 82 0.88 4.18 1.89
CA ASP A 82 -0.08 3.28 2.49
C ASP A 82 -1.34 3.16 1.60
N PRO A 83 -2.05 2.04 1.66
CA PRO A 83 -3.34 1.87 1.01
C PRO A 83 -4.36 2.98 1.33
N PRO A 84 -5.42 3.15 0.53
CA PRO A 84 -6.03 2.16 -0.38
C PRO A 84 -5.33 2.02 -1.75
N PHE A 85 -5.61 0.91 -2.44
CA PHE A 85 -5.23 0.72 -3.83
C PHE A 85 -6.33 1.31 -4.73
N ASP A 86 -6.26 2.61 -4.97
CA ASP A 86 -7.22 3.38 -5.75
C ASP A 86 -6.62 3.85 -7.10
N LEU A 87 -7.37 4.67 -7.84
CA LEU A 87 -6.90 5.18 -9.13
C LEU A 87 -5.66 6.07 -8.99
N GLU A 88 -5.48 6.78 -7.87
CA GLU A 88 -4.29 7.60 -7.63
C GLU A 88 -3.06 6.72 -7.40
N TYR A 89 -3.21 5.64 -6.63
CA TYR A 89 -2.17 4.62 -6.44
C TYR A 89 -1.79 3.99 -7.79
N VAL A 90 -2.77 3.57 -8.59
CA VAL A 90 -2.56 2.99 -9.93
C VAL A 90 -1.86 4.00 -10.84
N THR A 91 -2.30 5.25 -10.86
CA THR A 91 -1.69 6.32 -11.68
C THR A 91 -0.23 6.54 -11.29
N THR A 92 0.05 6.56 -9.99
CA THR A 92 1.41 6.65 -9.45
C THR A 92 2.28 5.50 -9.95
N THR A 93 1.74 4.27 -10.03
CA THR A 93 2.53 3.14 -10.57
C THR A 93 2.95 3.36 -12.01
N TYR A 94 2.14 3.98 -12.88
CA TYR A 94 2.55 4.28 -14.26
C TYR A 94 3.66 5.34 -14.33
N LEU A 95 3.63 6.34 -13.43
CA LEU A 95 4.71 7.33 -13.31
C LEU A 95 6.03 6.67 -12.90
N LEU A 96 5.97 5.81 -11.88
CA LEU A 96 7.13 5.10 -11.38
C LEU A 96 7.65 4.05 -12.37
N GLU A 97 6.77 3.39 -13.12
CA GLU A 97 7.17 2.48 -14.21
C GLU A 97 7.94 3.23 -15.30
N ARG A 98 7.54 4.48 -15.57
CA ARG A 98 8.29 5.30 -16.51
C ARG A 98 9.65 5.72 -15.96
N ALA A 99 9.76 5.97 -14.65
CA ALA A 99 11.05 6.19 -13.98
C ALA A 99 11.92 4.92 -14.01
N GLU A 100 11.33 3.74 -13.80
CA GLU A 100 12.00 2.44 -13.89
C GLU A 100 12.61 2.24 -15.29
N ALA A 101 11.82 2.46 -16.34
CA ALA A 101 12.29 2.40 -17.73
C ALA A 101 13.36 3.46 -18.07
N GLN A 102 13.56 4.47 -17.22
CA GLN A 102 14.54 5.54 -17.38
C GLN A 102 15.80 5.36 -16.53
N GLY A 103 15.90 4.29 -15.75
CA GLY A 103 17.12 3.89 -15.05
C GLY A 103 16.97 3.69 -13.54
N ALA A 104 15.87 4.13 -12.93
CA ALA A 104 15.68 4.00 -11.48
C ALA A 104 15.31 2.57 -11.07
N LEU A 105 15.85 2.08 -9.96
CA LEU A 105 15.30 0.89 -9.32
C LEU A 105 14.04 1.26 -8.53
N VAL A 106 12.88 0.72 -8.88
CA VAL A 106 11.64 0.97 -8.12
C VAL A 106 11.27 -0.22 -7.24
N VAL A 107 11.06 0.04 -5.96
CA VAL A 107 10.74 -0.98 -4.95
C VAL A 107 9.38 -0.70 -4.32
N ASN A 108 8.37 -1.56 -4.48
CA ASN A 108 8.34 -2.75 -5.34
C ASN A 108 8.11 -2.37 -6.82
N LYS A 109 8.35 -3.33 -7.71
CA LYS A 109 8.13 -3.16 -9.16
C LYS A 109 6.70 -2.64 -9.44
N PRO A 110 6.52 -1.52 -10.16
CA PRO A 110 5.21 -0.90 -10.38
C PRO A 110 4.18 -1.80 -11.07
N GLU A 111 4.61 -2.58 -12.06
CA GLU A 111 3.76 -3.58 -12.74
C GLU A 111 3.24 -4.62 -11.73
N SER A 112 4.13 -5.19 -10.93
CA SER A 112 3.76 -6.15 -9.89
C SER A 112 2.82 -5.57 -8.83
N LEU A 113 2.89 -4.27 -8.53
CA LEU A 113 1.93 -3.63 -7.64
C LEU A 113 0.51 -3.62 -8.22
N ARG A 114 0.36 -3.56 -9.55
CA ARG A 114 -0.94 -3.64 -10.23
C ARG A 114 -1.45 -5.06 -10.36
N ASP A 115 -0.53 -6.01 -10.60
CA ASP A 115 -0.88 -7.41 -10.84
C ASP A 115 -1.16 -8.16 -9.54
N CYS A 116 -0.40 -7.87 -8.48
CA CYS A 116 -0.43 -8.62 -7.22
C CYS A 116 -1.32 -7.95 -6.17
N ASN A 117 -2.63 -7.84 -6.44
CA ASN A 117 -3.58 -7.37 -5.42
C ASN A 117 -3.53 -8.25 -4.16
N GLU A 118 -3.44 -7.64 -2.98
CA GLU A 118 -3.17 -8.35 -1.72
C GLU A 118 -4.15 -9.50 -1.38
N LYS A 119 -5.39 -9.44 -1.88
CA LYS A 119 -6.38 -10.50 -1.66
C LYS A 119 -6.50 -11.42 -2.87
N MET A 120 -6.64 -10.86 -4.07
CA MET A 120 -6.85 -11.66 -5.29
C MET A 120 -5.61 -12.49 -5.63
N PHE A 121 -4.41 -12.00 -5.31
CA PHE A 121 -3.17 -12.70 -5.66
C PHE A 121 -3.05 -14.09 -5.00
N THR A 122 -3.81 -14.35 -3.94
CA THR A 122 -3.91 -15.70 -3.37
C THR A 122 -4.53 -16.73 -4.32
N ALA A 123 -5.28 -16.29 -5.33
CA ALA A 123 -5.87 -17.18 -6.34
C ALA A 123 -4.81 -17.91 -7.20
N TRP A 124 -3.57 -17.41 -7.23
CA TRP A 124 -2.44 -18.07 -7.90
C TRP A 124 -1.80 -19.17 -7.05
N PHE A 125 -2.19 -19.30 -5.78
CA PHE A 125 -1.68 -20.32 -4.85
C PHE A 125 -2.84 -20.97 -4.07
N PRO A 126 -3.85 -21.53 -4.77
CA PRO A 126 -5.08 -22.04 -4.16
C PRO A 126 -4.84 -23.17 -3.15
N GLU A 127 -3.73 -23.89 -3.26
CA GLU A 127 -3.31 -24.96 -2.36
C GLU A 127 -2.77 -24.47 -1.01
N LEU A 128 -2.41 -23.18 -0.90
CA LEU A 128 -1.85 -22.57 0.31
C LEU A 128 -2.88 -21.73 1.08
N VAL A 129 -4.13 -21.66 0.60
CA VAL A 129 -5.19 -20.84 1.20
C VAL A 129 -6.46 -21.65 1.46
N PRO A 130 -7.31 -21.25 2.41
CA PRO A 130 -8.63 -21.88 2.57
C PRO A 130 -9.47 -21.72 1.30
N PRO A 131 -10.53 -22.54 1.12
CA PRO A 131 -11.51 -22.34 0.06
C PRO A 131 -11.93 -20.87 0.00
N THR A 132 -11.70 -20.25 -1.15
CA THR A 132 -11.88 -18.80 -1.33
C THR A 132 -12.66 -18.56 -2.62
N LEU A 133 -13.73 -17.78 -2.53
CA LEU A 133 -14.56 -17.37 -3.65
C LEU A 133 -14.49 -15.86 -3.83
N PHE A 134 -14.21 -15.41 -5.06
CA PHE A 134 -14.35 -14.02 -5.48
C PHE A 134 -15.56 -13.92 -6.42
N ALA A 135 -16.62 -13.25 -5.97
CA ALA A 135 -17.83 -13.07 -6.77
C ALA A 135 -18.57 -11.79 -6.39
N ARG A 136 -19.27 -11.21 -7.37
CA ARG A 136 -20.25 -10.13 -7.17
C ARG A 136 -21.68 -10.65 -7.09
N ASP A 137 -21.95 -11.81 -7.67
CA ASP A 137 -23.28 -12.43 -7.67
C ASP A 137 -23.63 -12.98 -6.29
N SER A 138 -24.69 -12.43 -5.70
CA SER A 138 -25.20 -12.84 -4.39
C SER A 138 -25.66 -14.30 -4.34
N ALA A 139 -26.13 -14.88 -5.44
CA ALA A 139 -26.55 -16.29 -5.49
C ALA A 139 -25.35 -17.23 -5.34
N ILE A 140 -24.24 -16.93 -6.02
CA ILE A 140 -22.99 -17.69 -5.92
C ILE A 140 -22.43 -17.59 -4.49
N LEU A 141 -22.42 -16.39 -3.91
CA LEU A 141 -21.98 -16.18 -2.53
C LEU A 141 -22.83 -16.97 -1.52
N ARG A 142 -24.17 -16.96 -1.66
CA ARG A 142 -25.07 -17.75 -0.80
C ARG A 142 -24.85 -19.25 -0.95
N ALA A 143 -24.60 -19.75 -2.17
CA ALA A 143 -24.30 -21.15 -2.40
C ALA A 143 -23.00 -21.57 -1.71
N PHE A 144 -21.96 -20.73 -1.77
CA PHE A 144 -20.69 -20.96 -1.08
C PHE A 144 -20.85 -21.00 0.45
N HIS A 145 -21.63 -20.08 1.02
CA HIS A 145 -21.96 -20.12 2.45
C HIS A 145 -22.78 -21.36 2.83
N ALA A 146 -23.73 -21.80 2.00
CA ALA A 146 -24.47 -23.03 2.26
C ALA A 146 -23.57 -24.28 2.25
N GLN A 147 -22.49 -24.27 1.46
CA GLN A 147 -21.51 -25.37 1.41
C GLN A 147 -20.59 -25.40 2.64
N TYR A 148 -20.11 -24.26 3.12
CA TYR A 148 -19.06 -24.20 4.15
C TYR A 148 -19.53 -23.72 5.53
N LEU A 149 -20.73 -23.14 5.64
CA LEU A 149 -21.44 -22.71 6.86
C LEU A 149 -20.77 -21.60 7.70
N ASP A 150 -19.45 -21.61 7.85
CA ASP A 150 -18.66 -20.57 8.51
C ASP A 150 -17.79 -19.89 7.46
N VAL A 151 -18.22 -18.71 7.01
CA VAL A 151 -17.56 -17.96 5.93
C VAL A 151 -17.29 -16.52 6.35
N ILE A 152 -16.08 -16.07 6.03
CA ILE A 152 -15.66 -14.67 6.17
C ILE A 152 -15.86 -13.96 4.83
N TYR A 153 -16.69 -12.92 4.84
CA TYR A 153 -16.83 -11.97 3.73
C TYR A 153 -15.93 -10.76 3.94
N LYS A 154 -15.20 -10.39 2.90
CA LYS A 154 -14.30 -9.24 2.90
C LYS A 154 -14.32 -8.54 1.54
N PRO A 155 -14.34 -7.19 1.50
CA PRO A 155 -14.18 -6.46 0.26
C PRO A 155 -12.76 -6.66 -0.30
N VAL A 156 -12.61 -6.56 -1.62
CA VAL A 156 -11.32 -6.74 -2.29
C VAL A 156 -10.39 -5.54 -2.04
N ASP A 157 -10.96 -4.33 -2.03
CA ASP A 157 -10.30 -3.02 -2.00
C ASP A 157 -10.03 -2.42 -0.61
N GLY A 158 -10.53 -3.03 0.48
CA GLY A 158 -10.35 -2.52 1.85
C GLY A 158 -9.05 -2.96 2.54
N MET A 159 -8.52 -2.14 3.45
CA MET A 159 -7.37 -2.47 4.31
C MET A 159 -7.72 -2.28 5.79
N GLY A 160 -7.00 -2.95 6.70
CA GLY A 160 -7.17 -2.72 8.15
C GLY A 160 -8.53 -3.10 8.73
N ARG A 161 -8.97 -4.36 8.56
CA ARG A 161 -10.27 -4.92 9.03
C ARG A 161 -11.53 -4.18 8.57
N HIS A 162 -11.42 -3.16 7.73
CA HIS A 162 -12.56 -2.42 7.23
C HIS A 162 -13.41 -3.31 6.30
N GLY A 163 -14.68 -3.47 6.63
CA GLY A 163 -15.63 -4.28 5.85
C GLY A 163 -15.54 -5.79 6.06
N LEU A 164 -14.88 -6.28 7.12
CA LEU A 164 -14.97 -7.71 7.49
C LEU A 164 -16.36 -8.02 8.05
N PHE A 165 -17.03 -8.99 7.46
CA PHE A 165 -18.28 -9.57 7.97
C PHE A 165 -18.10 -11.08 8.12
N SER A 166 -18.40 -11.61 9.30
CA SER A 166 -18.47 -13.05 9.52
C SER A 166 -19.92 -13.49 9.44
N ALA A 167 -20.21 -14.51 8.63
CA ALA A 167 -21.51 -15.16 8.59
C ALA A 167 -21.31 -16.60 9.08
N PHE A 168 -21.89 -16.89 10.24
CA PHE A 168 -21.86 -18.19 10.88
C PHE A 168 -23.23 -18.86 10.73
N PHE A 169 -23.25 -20.15 10.43
CA PHE A 169 -24.44 -20.97 10.56
C PHE A 169 -24.74 -21.23 12.04
N PHE A 170 -25.86 -20.69 12.53
CA PHE A 170 -26.39 -20.98 13.86
C PHE A 170 -27.51 -22.01 13.74
N ASP A 171 -27.24 -23.25 14.17
CA ASP A 171 -28.26 -24.26 14.41
C ASP A 171 -29.00 -23.89 15.72
N GLY A 172 -30.08 -23.12 15.59
CA GLY A 172 -31.11 -22.98 16.62
C GLY A 172 -30.69 -22.44 17.99
N MET A 173 -30.33 -21.15 18.09
CA MET A 173 -30.80 -20.25 19.16
C MET A 173 -30.54 -18.79 18.79
N LYS A 174 -31.56 -17.94 18.95
CA LYS A 174 -31.72 -16.52 18.52
C LYS A 174 -30.42 -15.70 18.26
N PRO A 175 -30.35 -14.94 17.14
CA PRO A 175 -29.28 -13.97 16.95
C PRO A 175 -29.41 -12.81 17.94
N ARG A 176 -28.35 -12.52 18.70
CA ARG A 176 -28.10 -11.15 19.18
C ARG A 176 -27.35 -10.45 18.08
N LEU A 177 -27.98 -9.46 17.45
CA LEU A 177 -27.27 -8.40 16.75
C LEU A 177 -26.36 -7.75 17.79
N GLY A 178 -25.06 -8.03 17.70
CA GLY A 178 -24.05 -7.30 18.46
C GLY A 178 -23.87 -5.95 17.79
N ASP A 179 -24.53 -4.93 18.34
CA ASP A 179 -24.20 -3.54 18.05
C ASP A 179 -22.70 -3.32 18.28
N ARG A 180 -22.06 -2.71 17.28
CA ARG A 180 -20.65 -2.30 17.37
C ARG A 180 -20.49 -1.29 18.50
N ALA A 181 -19.50 -1.54 19.34
CA ALA A 181 -18.98 -0.56 20.28
C ALA A 181 -18.56 0.72 19.54
N THR A 182 -18.93 1.84 20.15
CA THR A 182 -18.44 3.21 19.94
C THR A 182 -16.93 3.30 19.84
#